data_AF-A0A7X5X841-F1
#
_entry.id   AF-A0A7X5X841-F1
#
_cell.length_a   1.000
_cell.length_b   1.000
_cell.length_c   1.000
_cell.angle_alpha   90.00
_cell.angle_beta   90.00
_cell.angle_gamma   90.00
#
_symmetry.space_group_name_H-M   'P 1'
#
loop_
_entity.id
_entity.type
_entity.pdbx_description
1 polymer ?
#
loop_
_entity_poly.entity_id
_entity_poly.type
_entity_poly.pdbx_seq_one_letter_code
_entity_poly.pdbx_strand_id
1 'polypeptide(L)'
;MTAFVFRKSSYSNGQEECVEVATNVPGAVAVRDSKDPEGRILRFTPAAWAGFRDALVGAQTSSRISRRYTTENRAPTSSNSSATAVP
;
A
#
# COMPACT_ATOMS: atom_id res chain seq x y z
N MET A 1 -6.18 -2.96 26.34
CA MET A 1 -6.12 -2.58 24.91
C MET A 1 -5.63 -1.15 24.84
N THR A 2 -4.47 -0.89 24.26
CA THR A 2 -3.93 0.47 24.15
C THR A 2 -4.79 1.28 23.18
N ALA A 3 -5.30 2.44 23.60
CA ALA A 3 -6.06 3.33 22.73
C ALA A 3 -5.15 3.95 21.64
N PHE A 4 -5.71 4.24 20.47
CA PHE A 4 -4.99 4.94 19.42
C PHE A 4 -4.78 6.41 19.78
N VAL A 5 -3.54 6.87 19.70
CA VAL A 5 -3.17 8.27 19.88
C VAL A 5 -2.95 8.88 18.50
N PHE A 6 -3.96 9.60 18.02
CA PHE A 6 -3.95 10.20 16.69
C PHE A 6 -3.11 11.47 16.64
N ARG A 7 -2.32 11.60 15.58
CA ARG A 7 -1.56 12.81 15.26
C ARG A 7 -2.05 13.37 13.93
N LYS A 8 -2.42 14.65 13.95
CA LYS A 8 -2.88 15.38 12.78
C LYS A 8 -1.72 15.74 11.87
N SER A 9 -1.94 15.70 10.55
CA SER A 9 -0.95 16.14 9.57
C SER A 9 -0.64 17.63 9.72
N SER A 10 0.63 18.02 9.52
CA SER A 10 1.03 19.43 9.46
C SER A 10 0.53 20.16 8.21
N TYR A 11 0.05 19.42 7.21
CA TYR A 11 -0.55 19.95 5.98
C TYR A 11 -2.05 20.26 6.13
N SER A 12 -2.61 20.06 7.33
CA SER A 12 -3.99 20.35 7.64
C SER A 12 -4.22 21.84 7.93
N ASN A 13 -4.70 22.60 6.95
CA ASN A 13 -5.25 23.94 7.18
C ASN A 13 -6.78 23.87 7.35
N GLY A 14 -7.41 24.99 7.74
CA GLY A 14 -8.84 25.04 8.09
C GLY A 14 -9.83 24.73 6.96
N GLN A 15 -9.36 24.48 5.73
CA GLN A 15 -10.21 24.22 4.56
C GLN A 15 -9.91 22.89 3.86
N GLU A 16 -8.77 22.24 4.14
CA GLU A 16 -8.30 21.09 3.37
C GLU A 16 -8.38 19.75 4.13
N GLU A 17 -8.42 18.67 3.37
CA GLU A 17 -8.59 17.26 3.73
C GLU A 17 -7.64 16.81 4.88
N CYS A 18 -8.15 16.90 6.11
CA CYS A 18 -7.37 16.65 7.32
C CYS A 18 -7.38 15.14 7.65
N VAL A 19 -6.24 14.47 7.48
CA VAL A 19 -6.06 13.09 7.94
C VAL A 19 -5.27 13.03 9.25
N GLU A 20 -5.65 12.06 10.08
CA GLU A 20 -5.01 11.76 11.36
C GLU A 20 -4.51 10.32 11.38
N VAL A 21 -3.28 10.11 11.86
CA VAL A 21 -2.64 8.80 11.90
C VAL A 21 -2.17 8.46 13.31
N ALA A 22 -2.42 7.24 13.75
CA ALA A 22 -1.94 6.68 15.00
C ALA A 22 -1.07 5.43 14.73
N THR A 23 0.14 5.44 15.29
CA THR A 23 1.13 4.34 15.15
C THR A 23 1.61 3.82 16.50
N ASN A 24 0.97 4.24 17.60
CA ASN A 24 1.38 3.92 18.97
C ASN A 24 0.98 2.50 19.42
N VAL A 25 0.16 1.79 18.64
CA VAL A 25 -0.27 0.43 18.92
C VAL A 25 0.58 -0.54 18.09
N PRO A 26 1.34 -1.45 18.73
CA PRO A 26 2.15 -2.43 17.99
C PRO A 26 1.30 -3.26 17.04
N GLY A 27 1.80 -3.44 15.81
CA GLY A 27 1.13 -4.24 14.78
C GLY A 27 -0.06 -3.58 14.09
N ALA A 28 -0.36 -2.31 14.40
CA ALA A 28 -1.45 -1.58 13.76
C ALA A 28 -1.07 -0.14 13.42
N VAL A 29 -1.52 0.32 12.26
CA VAL A 29 -1.57 1.73 11.89
C VAL A 29 -3.04 2.09 11.69
N ALA A 30 -3.52 3.09 12.42
CA ALA A 30 -4.89 3.57 12.31
C ALA A 30 -4.91 4.93 11.61
N VAL A 31 -5.84 5.10 10.68
CA VAL A 31 -6.06 6.34 9.94
C VAL A 31 -7.52 6.73 10.07
N ARG A 32 -7.79 8.00 10.33
CA ARG A 32 -9.14 8.57 10.34
C ARG A 32 -9.18 9.95 9.71
N ASP A 33 -10.39 10.38 9.39
CA ASP A 33 -10.68 11.76 8.99
C ASP A 33 -10.78 12.64 10.25
N SER A 34 -10.04 13.75 10.29
CA SER A 34 -10.15 14.73 11.38
C SER A 34 -11.51 15.44 11.37
N LYS A 35 -12.21 15.49 10.23
CA LYS A 35 -13.54 16.12 10.11
C LYS A 35 -14.65 15.22 10.66
N ASP A 36 -14.39 13.92 10.79
CA ASP A 36 -15.30 12.94 11.39
C ASP A 36 -14.57 12.08 12.46
N PRO A 37 -14.29 12.63 13.67
CA PRO A 37 -13.52 11.95 14.70
C PRO A 37 -14.18 10.69 15.28
N GLU A 38 -15.51 10.62 15.20
CA GLU A 38 -16.34 9.49 15.63
C GLU A 38 -16.62 8.49 14.50
N GLY A 39 -16.21 8.85 13.28
CA GLY A 39 -16.32 8.04 12.10
C GLY A 39 -15.49 6.77 12.12
N ARG A 40 -15.55 6.04 11.00
CA ARG A 40 -14.85 4.76 10.86
C ARG A 40 -13.34 4.98 10.74
N ILE A 41 -12.60 4.24 11.56
CA ILE A 41 -11.14 4.20 11.53
C ILE A 41 -10.67 3.09 10.59
N LEU A 42 -9.87 3.45 9.59
CA LEU A 42 -9.18 2.48 8.74
C LEU A 42 -7.96 1.93 9.49
N ARG A 43 -7.79 0.60 9.50
CA ARG A 43 -6.67 -0.07 10.16
C ARG A 43 -5.85 -0.85 9.16
N PHE A 44 -4.54 -0.67 9.23
CA PHE A 44 -3.56 -1.34 8.39
C PHE A 44 -2.58 -2.12 9.26
N THR A 45 -2.01 -3.18 8.70
CA THR A 45 -0.76 -3.74 9.22
C THR A 45 0.40 -2.78 8.89
N PRO A 46 1.51 -2.81 9.64
CA PRO A 46 2.68 -1.97 9.33
C PRO A 46 3.22 -2.20 7.92
N ALA A 47 3.21 -3.45 7.44
CA ALA A 47 3.65 -3.80 6.09
C ALA A 47 2.74 -3.20 5.01
N ALA A 48 1.42 -3.28 5.19
CA ALA A 48 0.47 -2.68 4.25
C ALA A 48 0.59 -1.14 4.23
N TRP A 49 0.81 -0.53 5.39
CA TRP A 49 1.03 0.92 5.49
C TRP A 49 2.32 1.36 4.77
N ALA A 50 3.41 0.60 4.90
CA ALA A 50 4.65 0.86 4.18
C ALA A 50 4.44 0.75 2.66
N GLY A 51 3.85 -0.34 2.19
CA GLY A 51 3.56 -0.53 0.76
C GLY A 51 2.65 0.57 0.18
N PHE A 52 1.65 1.03 0.94
CA PHE A 52 0.81 2.16 0.55
C PHE A 52 1.63 3.45 0.37
N ARG A 53 2.52 3.79 1.31
CA ARG A 53 3.38 4.98 1.22
C ARG A 53 4.36 4.88 0.05
N ASP A 54 4.96 3.72 -0.15
CA ASP A 54 5.91 3.50 -1.23
C ASP A 54 5.22 3.61 -2.59
N ALA A 55 3.99 3.11 -2.71
CA ALA A 55 3.18 3.29 -3.91
C ALA A 55 2.86 4.76 -4.19
N LEU A 56 2.58 5.58 -3.18
CA LEU A 56 2.32 7.01 -3.36
C LEU A 56 3.57 7.78 -3.80
N VAL A 57 4.72 7.50 -3.19
CA VAL A 57 5.99 8.17 -3.55
C VAL A 57 6.46 7.70 -4.95
N GLY A 58 6.41 6.39 -5.20
CA GLY A 58 6.72 5.81 -6.50
C GLY A 58 5.78 6.28 -7.61
N ALA A 59 4.51 6.51 -7.31
CA ALA A 59 3.53 7.09 -8.24
C ALA A 59 3.83 8.59 -8.52
N GLN A 60 4.23 9.37 -7.53
CA GLN A 60 4.66 10.77 -7.75
C GLN A 60 5.90 10.86 -8.64
N THR A 61 6.84 9.90 -8.54
CA THR A 61 8.00 9.83 -9.44
C THR A 61 7.66 9.22 -10.81
N SER A 62 6.58 8.44 -10.91
CA SER A 62 6.20 7.70 -12.13
C SER A 62 5.29 8.43 -13.10
N SER A 63 5.21 9.78 -13.06
CA SER A 63 4.66 10.53 -14.21
C SER A 63 5.50 10.33 -15.50
N ARG A 64 6.59 9.56 -15.48
CA ARG A 64 7.39 9.21 -16.67
C ARG A 64 7.73 7.74 -16.88
N ILE A 65 7.24 6.77 -16.09
CA ILE A 65 7.58 5.36 -16.34
C ILE A 65 6.35 4.53 -16.70
N SER A 66 6.25 4.38 -18.02
CA SER A 66 5.42 3.46 -18.78
C SER A 66 5.27 2.07 -18.11
N ARG A 67 4.04 1.77 -17.70
CA ARG A 67 3.29 0.57 -18.11
C ARG A 67 4.16 -0.66 -18.47
N ARG A 68 4.73 -1.35 -17.47
CA ARG A 68 5.21 -2.74 -17.62
C ARG A 68 5.10 -3.53 -16.30
N TYR A 69 3.89 -3.96 -15.99
CA TYR A 69 3.64 -5.02 -15.01
C TYR A 69 2.52 -5.93 -15.55
N THR A 70 2.78 -6.73 -16.59
CA THR A 70 1.95 -7.89 -16.94
C THR A 70 2.72 -8.89 -17.83
N THR A 71 3.87 -9.40 -17.39
CA THR A 71 4.41 -10.67 -17.91
C THR A 71 5.71 -10.99 -17.16
N GLU A 72 5.65 -11.68 -16.00
CA GLU A 72 6.77 -12.56 -15.55
C GLU A 72 6.51 -13.35 -14.24
N ASN A 73 5.27 -13.72 -13.91
CA ASN A 73 5.03 -14.66 -12.79
C ASN A 73 4.55 -16.04 -13.27
N ARG A 74 5.27 -16.64 -14.22
CA ARG A 74 5.21 -18.10 -14.41
C ARG A 74 6.61 -18.69 -14.40
N ALA A 75 6.92 -19.34 -13.29
CA ALA A 75 8.16 -20.04 -12.97
C ALA A 75 8.53 -21.14 -14.01
N PRO A 76 9.80 -21.55 -14.08
CA PRO A 76 10.28 -22.58 -14.99
C PRO A 76 10.12 -23.97 -14.35
N THR A 77 9.50 -24.93 -15.04
CA THR A 77 9.73 -26.37 -14.76
C THR A 77 9.64 -27.17 -16.05
N SER A 78 10.63 -28.03 -16.22
CA SER A 78 10.98 -28.81 -17.40
C SER A 78 9.98 -29.92 -17.71
N SER A 79 9.73 -30.19 -19.00
CA SER A 79 9.33 -31.53 -19.43
C SER A 79 9.91 -31.81 -20.82
N ASN A 80 10.92 -32.69 -20.87
CA ASN A 80 11.42 -33.31 -22.10
C ASN A 80 10.29 -34.07 -22.79
N SER A 81 10.20 -33.96 -24.11
CA SER A 81 9.55 -34.96 -24.96
C SER A 81 10.27 -35.02 -26.30
N SER A 82 10.97 -36.12 -26.48
CA SER A 82 11.72 -36.52 -27.66
C SER A 82 10.83 -36.57 -28.89
N ALA A 83 11.20 -35.85 -29.96
CA ALA A 83 10.59 -36.01 -31.28
C ALA A 83 11.42 -37.00 -32.09
N THR A 84 10.95 -38.24 -32.20
CA THR A 84 11.43 -39.19 -33.20
C THR A 84 10.70 -38.91 -34.51
N ALA A 85 11.43 -38.44 -35.51
CA ALA A 85 10.99 -38.37 -36.90
C ALA A 85 10.97 -39.79 -37.51
N VAL A 86 9.92 -40.11 -38.25
CA VAL A 86 9.77 -41.34 -39.06
C VAL A 86 9.17 -40.86 -40.42
N PRO A 87 9.62 -41.41 -41.56
CA PRO A 87 9.70 -40.71 -42.86
C PRO A 87 8.37 -40.37 -43.53
#